data_AF-A0A925WWZ1-F1
#
_entry.id   AF-A0A925WWZ1-F1
#
_cell.length_a   1.000
_cell.length_b   1.000
_cell.length_c   1.000
_cell.angle_alpha   90.00
_cell.angle_beta   90.00
_cell.angle_gamma   90.00
#
_symmetry.space_group_name_H-M   'P 1'
#
loop_
_entity.id
_entity.type
_entity.pdbx_description
1 polymer ?
#
loop_
_entity_poly.entity_id
_entity_poly.type
_entity_poly.pdbx_seq_one_letter_code
_entity_poly.pdbx_strand_id
1 'polypeptide(L)' 'MQKVTRFEGLVAPFDHANIDTDVIIPKQFLKSIKRSGFGVNLFDGWRYLD' A
#
# COMPACT_ATOMS: atom_id res chain seq x y z
N MET A 1 -10.47 15.36 -1.59
CA MET A 1 -9.18 15.60 -2.26
C MET A 1 -8.42 16.64 -1.47
N GLN A 2 -7.20 16.33 -1.04
CA GLN A 2 -6.37 17.25 -0.26
C GLN A 2 -5.45 17.99 -1.22
N LYS A 3 -5.45 19.33 -1.19
CA LYS A 3 -4.61 20.15 -2.08
C LYS A 3 -3.16 20.04 -1.62
N VAL A 4 -2.27 19.60 -2.51
CA VAL A 4 -0.82 19.56 -2.26
C VAL A 4 -0.18 20.82 -2.82
N THR A 5 0.51 21.58 -1.98
CA THR A 5 1.30 22.77 -2.38
C THR A 5 2.79 22.56 -2.15
N ARG A 6 3.15 21.97 -1.01
CA ARG A 6 4.49 21.47 -0.66
C ARG A 6 4.32 20.29 0.29
N PHE A 7 5.14 19.26 0.15
CA PHE A 7 5.17 18.10 1.03
C PHE A 7 6.61 17.79 1.41
N GLU A 8 6.86 17.61 2.71
CA GLU A 8 8.14 17.15 3.26
C GLU A 8 7.83 15.98 4.18
N GLY A 9 8.61 14.92 4.08
CA GLY A 9 8.35 13.69 4.83
C GLY A 9 9.47 12.68 4.69
N LEU A 10 9.37 11.63 5.49
CA LEU A 10 10.29 10.50 5.45
C LEU A 10 10.13 9.74 4.13
N VAL A 11 11.26 9.35 3.53
CA VAL A 11 11.31 8.52 2.32
C VAL A 11 11.73 7.10 2.70
N ALA A 12 11.09 6.11 2.09
CA ALA A 12 11.49 4.70 2.17
C ALA A 12 11.94 4.24 0.77
N PRO A 13 13.22 3.93 0.54
CA PRO A 13 13.69 3.39 -0.73
C PRO A 13 13.15 1.97 -0.93
N PHE A 14 12.81 1.64 -2.18
CA PHE A 14 12.22 0.35 -2.53
C PHE A 14 12.77 -0.11 -3.88
N ASP A 15 13.83 -0.92 -3.81
CA ASP A 15 14.60 -1.34 -4.99
C ASP A 15 14.00 -2.59 -5.63
N HIS A 16 12.85 -2.43 -6.27
CA HIS A 16 12.20 -3.46 -7.06
C HIS A 16 11.57 -2.84 -8.31
N ALA A 17 11.86 -3.42 -9.47
CA ALA A 17 11.18 -3.08 -10.71
C ALA A 17 9.86 -3.85 -10.84
N ASN A 18 8.93 -3.34 -11.66
CA ASN A 18 7.69 -4.03 -12.04
C ASN A 18 6.77 -4.38 -10.86
N ILE A 19 6.62 -3.47 -9.90
CA ILE A 19 5.62 -3.60 -8.83
C ILE A 19 4.21 -3.59 -9.44
N ASP A 20 3.50 -4.71 -9.36
CA ASP A 20 2.12 -4.84 -9.86
C ASP A 20 1.08 -4.52 -8.78
N THR A 21 -0.21 -4.57 -9.15
CA THR A 21 -1.31 -4.24 -8.24
C THR A 21 -1.51 -5.26 -7.12
N ASP A 22 -1.22 -6.54 -7.36
CA ASP A 22 -1.35 -7.59 -6.35
C ASP A 22 -0.20 -7.52 -5.32
N VAL A 23 0.99 -7.06 -5.73
CA VAL A 23 2.11 -6.75 -4.82
C VAL A 23 1.76 -5.57 -3.91
N ILE A 24 1.15 -4.50 -4.44
CA ILE A 24 0.75 -3.34 -3.62
C ILE A 24 -0.36 -3.75 -2.64
N ILE A 25 -1.40 -4.41 -3.14
CA ILE A 25 -2.56 -4.83 -2.35
C ILE A 25 -3.17 -6.11 -2.94
N PRO A 26 -3.00 -7.26 -2.27
CA PRO A 26 -3.53 -8.51 -2.79
C PRO A 26 -5.07 -8.51 -2.93
N LYS A 27 -5.58 -9.10 -4.02
CA LYS A 27 -7.02 -9.13 -4.34
C LYS A 27 -7.94 -9.68 -3.26
N GLN A 28 -7.46 -10.54 -2.34
CA GLN A 28 -8.29 -11.09 -1.26
C GLN A 28 -8.85 -9.99 -0.35
N PHE A 29 -8.13 -8.88 -0.18
CA PHE A 29 -8.53 -7.78 0.68
C PHE A 29 -9.60 -6.90 0.01
N LEU A 30 -9.67 -6.87 -1.33
CA LEU A 30 -10.57 -6.01 -2.10
C LEU A 30 -12.06 -6.41 -2.01
N LYS A 31 -12.37 -7.54 -1.35
CA LYS A 31 -13.74 -7.94 -1.04
C LYS A 31 -14.33 -7.20 0.17
N SER A 32 -13.51 -6.46 0.91
CA SER A 32 -13.95 -5.74 2.11
C SER A 32 -14.84 -4.55 1.77
N ILE A 33 -16.01 -4.48 2.41
CA ILE A 33 -16.89 -3.30 2.41
C ILE A 33 -16.68 -2.40 3.64
N LYS A 34 -15.76 -2.77 4.53
CA LYS A 34 -15.50 -2.02 5.77
C LYS A 34 -14.76 -0.72 5.45
N ARG A 35 -15.13 0.37 6.13
CA ARG A 35 -14.51 1.70 5.96
C ARG A 35 -13.29 1.94 6.85
N SER A 36 -12.62 0.88 7.29
CA SER A 36 -11.40 0.95 8.12
C SER A 36 -10.13 1.26 7.32
N GLY A 37 -10.21 1.26 5.98
CA GLY A 37 -9.07 1.44 5.09
C GLY A 37 -8.28 0.15 4.83
N PHE A 38 -7.33 0.22 3.89
CA PHE A 38 -6.53 -0.91 3.42
C PHE A 38 -5.04 -0.84 3.81
N GLY A 39 -4.62 0.20 4.53
CA GLY A 39 -3.19 0.46 4.78
C GLY A 39 -2.47 -0.60 5.59
N VAL A 40 -3.19 -1.39 6.40
CA VAL A 40 -2.60 -2.54 7.11
C VAL A 40 -2.17 -3.64 6.14
N ASN A 41 -2.87 -3.81 5.02
CA ASN A 41 -2.61 -4.85 4.02
C ASN A 41 -1.66 -4.38 2.89
N LEU A 42 -1.07 -3.18 3.02
CA LEU A 42 -0.12 -2.64 2.04
C LEU A 42 1.15 -3.50 2.02
N PHE A 43 1.51 -3.99 0.84
CA PHE A 43 2.65 -4.90 0.62
C PHE A 43 2.60 -6.16 1.48
N ASP A 44 1.40 -6.69 1.76
CA ASP A 44 1.17 -7.81 2.68
C ASP A 44 2.17 -8.97 2.50
N GLY A 45 2.33 -9.45 1.26
CA GLY A 45 3.23 -10.58 0.95
C GLY A 45 4.73 -10.29 1.11
N TRP A 46 5.15 -9.04 1.23
CA TRP A 46 6.55 -8.64 1.53
C TRP A 46 6.71 -8.11 2.95
N ARG A 47 5.61 -7.74 3.62
CA ARG A 47 5.59 -7.08 4.92
C ARG A 47 5.42 -8.06 6.08
N TYR A 48 4.69 -9.16 5.87
CA TYR A 48 4.35 -10.15 6.90
C TYR A 48 4.93 -11.52 6.56
N LEU A 49 5.10 -12.39 7.56
CA LEU A 49 5.73 -13.73 7.42
C LEU A 49 4.73 -14.87 7.59
N ASP A 50 3.45 -14.52 7.56
CA ASP A 50 2.31 -15.32 8.00
C ASP A 50 1.86 -16.32 6.93
#